data_AF-A0A438JX19-F1
#
_entry.id   AF-A0A438JX19-F1
#
_cell.length_a   1.000
_cell.length_b   1.000
_cell.length_c   1.000
_cell.angle_alpha   90.00
_cell.angle_beta   90.00
_cell.angle_gamma   90.00
#
_symmetry.space_group_name_H-M   'P 1'
#
loop_
_entity.id
_entity.type
_entity.pdbx_description
1 polymer ?
#
loop_
_entity_poly.entity_id
_entity_poly.type
_entity_poly.pdbx_seq_one_letter_code
_entity_poly.pdbx_strand_id
1 'polypeptide(L)' 'MLWQQEICRRNDLIWPFANLDQAIDAARDIWFNKVDVNGWLEAFAAHPQIGQTHLLNTQVIPVHS' A
#
# COMPACT_ATOMS: atom_id res chain seq x y z
N MET A 1 -7.14 2.24 -1.80
CA MET A 1 -6.01 2.71 -0.97
C MET A 1 -6.27 2.47 0.53
N LEU A 2 -6.89 1.34 0.90
CA LEU A 2 -7.44 1.08 2.25
C LEU A 2 -6.52 0.22 3.15
N TRP A 3 -5.67 -0.63 2.58
CA TRP A 3 -4.90 -1.62 3.34
C TRP A 3 -3.82 -1.04 4.26
N GLN A 4 -3.03 -0.08 3.76
CA GLN A 4 -1.98 0.58 4.56
C GLN A 4 -2.56 1.54 5.62
N GLN A 5 -3.73 2.13 5.33
CA GLN A 5 -4.38 3.07 6.24
C GLN A 5 -5.09 2.35 7.39
N GLU A 6 -5.56 1.11 7.22
CA GLU A 6 -6.26 0.40 8.30
C GLU A 6 -5.32 -0.09 9.42
N ILE A 7 -4.08 -0.47 9.08
CA ILE A 7 -3.04 -0.81 10.09
C ILE A 7 -2.67 0.44 10.91
N CYS A 8 -2.57 1.61 10.27
CA CYS A 8 -2.21 2.85 10.94
C CYS A 8 -3.38 3.53 11.68
N ARG A 9 -4.61 3.44 11.17
CA ARG A 9 -5.78 4.18 11.70
C ARG A 9 -6.47 3.47 12.86
N ARG A 10 -6.29 2.16 13.04
CA ARG A 10 -6.95 1.41 14.13
C ARG A 10 -6.51 1.85 15.53
N ASN A 11 -5.48 2.69 15.65
CA ASN A 11 -5.11 3.39 16.86
C ASN A 11 -4.87 4.87 16.54
N ASP A 12 -5.81 5.73 16.95
CA ASP A 12 -5.86 7.17 16.64
C ASP A 12 -4.69 8.00 17.25
N LEU A 13 -3.70 7.38 17.89
CA LEU A 13 -2.51 8.05 18.44
C LEU A 13 -1.33 7.07 18.48
N ILE A 14 -0.23 7.45 17.82
CA ILE A 14 1.12 6.89 17.98
C ILE A 14 1.25 5.43 17.47
N TRP A 15 2.24 5.21 16.63
CA TRP A 15 2.65 3.90 16.14
C TRP A 15 2.60 2.83 17.26
N PRO A 16 1.75 1.78 17.16
CA PRO A 16 1.39 0.93 18.30
C PRO A 16 2.40 -0.18 18.59
N PHE A 17 3.52 -0.20 17.86
CA PHE A 17 4.52 -1.27 17.94
C PHE A 17 5.82 -0.72 18.50
N ALA A 18 6.44 -1.46 19.43
CA ALA A 18 7.70 -1.03 20.05
C ALA A 18 8.87 -1.04 19.05
N ASN A 19 8.77 -1.82 17.97
CA ASN A 19 9.79 -1.94 16.93
C ASN A 19 9.18 -2.43 15.60
N LEU A 20 10.02 -2.47 14.56
CA LEU A 20 9.64 -2.90 13.22
C LEU A 20 9.17 -4.36 13.20
N ASP A 21 9.82 -5.24 13.94
CA ASP A 21 9.51 -6.68 13.93
C ASP A 21 8.08 -6.93 14.42
N GLN A 22 7.68 -6.28 15.51
CA GLN A 22 6.30 -6.35 16.01
C GLN A 22 5.27 -5.86 14.99
N ALA A 23 5.60 -4.82 14.24
CA ALA A 23 4.72 -4.31 13.19
C ALA A 23 4.59 -5.29 12.02
N ILE A 24 5.69 -5.91 11.62
CA ILE A 24 5.70 -6.93 10.56
C ILE A 24 4.90 -8.16 11.00
N ASP A 25 5.10 -8.64 12.23
CA ASP A 25 4.39 -9.81 12.75
C ASP A 25 2.88 -9.57 12.84
N ALA A 26 2.47 -8.38 13.31
CA ALA A 26 1.07 -7.99 13.33
C ALA A 26 0.48 -7.90 11.91
N ALA A 27 1.21 -7.32 10.95
CA ALA A 27 0.77 -7.25 9.57
C ALA A 27 0.59 -8.63 8.93
N ARG A 28 1.50 -9.58 9.23
CA ARG A 28 1.41 -10.97 8.78
C ARG A 28 0.20 -11.69 9.37
N ASP A 29 0.01 -11.61 10.68
CA ASP A 29 -1.12 -12.25 11.35
C ASP A 29 -2.45 -11.74 10.78
N ILE A 30 -2.56 -10.42 10.57
CA ILE A 30 -3.75 -9.84 9.95
C ILE A 30 -3.93 -10.39 8.53
N TRP A 31 -2.90 -10.34 7.68
CA TRP A 31 -2.98 -10.72 6.28
C TRP A 31 -3.37 -12.18 6.07
N PHE A 32 -2.78 -13.09 6.84
CA PHE A 32 -2.97 -14.53 6.64
C PHE A 32 -4.14 -15.11 7.42
N ASN A 33 -4.45 -14.57 8.60
CA ASN A 33 -5.39 -15.22 9.53
C ASN A 33 -6.68 -14.44 9.75
N LYS A 34 -6.70 -13.12 9.54
CA LYS A 34 -7.83 -12.25 9.95
C LYS A 34 -8.52 -11.53 8.79
N VAL A 35 -7.87 -11.41 7.63
CA VAL A 35 -8.48 -10.84 6.42
C VAL A 35 -9.17 -11.95 5.64
N ASP A 36 -10.42 -11.73 5.27
CA ASP A 36 -11.20 -12.65 4.44
C ASP A 36 -10.95 -12.41 2.94
N VAL A 37 -11.56 -13.25 2.10
CA VAL A 37 -11.40 -13.17 0.65
C VAL A 37 -11.79 -11.81 0.09
N ASN A 38 -12.83 -11.17 0.63
CA ASN A 38 -13.26 -9.84 0.18
C ASN A 38 -12.22 -8.78 0.53
N GLY A 39 -11.67 -8.80 1.74
CA GLY A 39 -10.61 -7.89 2.16
C GLY A 39 -9.32 -8.08 1.35
N TRP A 40 -9.00 -9.30 0.90
CA TRP A 40 -7.92 -9.51 -0.05
C TRP A 40 -8.20 -8.87 -1.41
N LEU A 41 -9.40 -9.06 -1.97
CA LEU A 41 -9.76 -8.50 -3.27
C LEU A 41 -9.70 -6.97 -3.26
N GLU A 42 -10.18 -6.32 -2.19
CA GLU A 42 -10.07 -4.87 -2.02
C GLU A 42 -8.63 -4.40 -1.91
N ALA A 43 -7.77 -5.14 -1.19
CA ALA A 43 -6.36 -4.82 -1.08
C ALA A 43 -5.64 -4.90 -2.44
N PHE A 44 -5.95 -5.92 -3.25
CA PHE A 44 -5.39 -6.05 -4.59
C PHE A 44 -5.92 -4.97 -5.55
N ALA A 45 -7.21 -4.65 -5.50
CA ALA A 45 -7.83 -3.61 -6.33
C ALA A 45 -7.32 -2.20 -5.97
N ALA A 46 -6.84 -2.01 -4.73
CA ALA A 46 -6.29 -0.74 -4.27
C ALA A 46 -4.89 -0.43 -4.81
N HIS A 47 -4.20 -1.38 -5.44
CA HIS A 47 -2.88 -1.14 -6.01
C HIS A 47 -2.98 -0.41 -7.36
N PRO A 48 -2.12 0.59 -7.60
CA PRO A 48 -1.97 1.17 -8.93
C PRO A 48 -1.69 0.07 -9.95
N GLN A 49 -2.33 0.16 -11.11
CA GLN A 49 -2.07 -0.80 -12.18
C GLN A 49 -0.60 -0.71 -12.60
N ILE A 50 0.04 -1.87 -12.73
CA ILE A 50 1.42 -1.95 -13.22
C ILE A 50 1.46 -1.32 -14.63
N GLY A 51 2.34 -0.33 -14.82
CA GLY A 51 2.47 0.43 -16.08
C GLY A 51 1.77 1.79 -16.11
N GLN A 52 1.03 2.17 -15.06
CA GLN A 52 0.43 3.51 -14.92
C GLN A 52 1.20 4.42 -13.95
N THR A 53 2.51 4.20 -13.80
CA THR A 53 3.37 5.29 -13.33
C THR A 53 3.30 6.38 -14.39
N HIS A 54 2.58 7.45 -14.07
CA HIS A 54 2.53 8.69 -14.84
C HIS A 54 3.91 8.93 -15.45
N LEU A 55 4.02 8.84 -16.78
CA LEU A 55 5.21 9.19 -17.53
C LEU A 55 5.38 10.71 -17.42
N LEU A 56 5.71 11.21 -16.23
CA LEU A 56 6.22 12.55 -16.03
C LEU A 56 7.70 12.49 -16.35
N ASN A 57 8.02 12.49 -17.64
CA ASN A 57 9.13 13.20 -18.27
C ASN A 57 9.44 12.58 -19.64
N THR A 58 8.63 12.91 -20.64
CA THR A 58 9.19 13.15 -21.96
C THR A 58 8.88 14.60 -22.26
N GLN A 59 9.72 15.50 -21.74
CA GLN A 59 9.96 16.76 -22.44
C GLN A 59 10.35 16.35 -23.86
N VAL A 60 9.41 16.52 -24.79
CA VAL A 60 9.61 16.40 -26.23
C VAL A 60 10.73 17.38 -26.56
N ILE A 61 11.96 16.88 -26.70
CA ILE A 61 13.03 17.66 -27.32
C ILE A 61 12.63 17.78 -28.78
N PRO A 62 12.37 18.98 -29.33
CA PRO A 62 12.18 19.12 -30.76
C PRO A 62 13.56 18.88 -31.40
N VAL A 63 13.73 17.75 -32.07
CA VAL A 63 14.80 17.60 -33.07
C VAL A 63 14.45 18.56 -34.19
N HIS A 64 15.06 19.75 -34.17
CA HIS A 64 15.18 20.55 -35.37
C HIS A 64 16.20 19.86 -36.28
N SER A 65 15.73 19.45 -37.45
CA SER A 65 16.56 19.16 -38.63
C SER A 65 17.06 20.45 -39.27
#